data_AF-A0A3M8V9T6-F1
#
_entry.id   AF-A0A3M8V9T6-F1
#
_cell.length_a   1.000
_cell.length_b   1.000
_cell.length_c   1.000
_cell.angle_alpha   90.00
_cell.angle_beta   90.00
_cell.angle_gamma   90.00
#
_symmetry.space_group_name_H-M   'P 1'
#
loop_
_entity.id
_entity.type
_entity.pdbx_description
1 polymer ?
#
loop_
_entity_poly.entity_id
_entity_poly.type
_entity_poly.pdbx_seq_one_letter_code
_entity_poly.pdbx_strand_id
1 'polypeptide(L)'
;MAAPLPNTQQAMRRRNLSLVLHAVAAHGPLSRASVATRVGLTRAAVSTLVDELIRDGLLVELGPSRPGTVGRPGSALQLNERGPAGIGAEIGVDHLAVCAVDLGGRVRARTEVTEANRDRAPGPVLARLAELVRQVAAEAVREGLRPAGLAVAVPGLVARESSLVVRAPNLGWEGVDIGPALRAALPGLPLTVDNEANLGALAELWRGGHDPAPRDFVHVSAEIGIGAAVVLDGRLLRGTHGFAGELGHVPVRPEGPACACGGRGCLEQYAGEEAVLRASGLSPEQAAAQHPGPGGRIALLAERAADGDRRVRHAL
;
A
#
# COMPACT_ATOMS: atom_id res chain seq x y z
N MET A 1 0.86 -12.66 -16.78
CA MET A 1 -0.32 -12.05 -17.43
C MET A 1 -1.55 -12.70 -16.83
N ALA A 2 -2.44 -11.95 -16.18
CA ALA A 2 -3.76 -12.49 -15.86
C ALA A 2 -4.45 -12.81 -17.19
N ALA A 3 -5.03 -14.00 -17.32
CA ALA A 3 -5.84 -14.35 -18.48
C ALA A 3 -6.89 -13.25 -18.70
N PRO A 4 -7.23 -12.88 -19.95
CA PRO A 4 -8.35 -11.99 -20.20
C PRO A 4 -9.56 -12.61 -19.49
N LEU A 5 -10.25 -11.82 -18.66
CA LEU A 5 -11.49 -12.26 -18.05
C LEU A 5 -12.38 -12.83 -19.18
N PRO A 6 -12.99 -14.01 -19.01
CA PRO A 6 -13.84 -14.58 -20.04
C PRO A 6 -14.90 -13.54 -20.42
N ASN A 7 -15.20 -13.43 -21.72
CA ASN A 7 -16.10 -12.44 -22.32
C ASN A 7 -17.58 -12.73 -21.94
N THR A 8 -17.83 -12.89 -20.64
CA THR A 8 -19.14 -13.16 -20.06
C THR A 8 -19.86 -11.84 -19.83
N GLN A 9 -21.19 -11.91 -19.84
CA GLN A 9 -22.04 -10.79 -19.48
C GLN A 9 -21.67 -10.20 -18.09
N GLN A 10 -21.25 -11.06 -17.16
CA GLN A 10 -20.81 -10.67 -15.83
C GLN A 10 -19.49 -9.90 -15.83
N ALA A 11 -18.51 -10.32 -16.64
CA ALA A 11 -17.23 -9.61 -16.78
C ALA A 11 -17.42 -8.23 -17.42
N MET A 12 -18.27 -8.15 -18.47
CA MET A 12 -18.63 -6.87 -19.08
C MET A 12 -19.36 -5.95 -18.09
N ARG A 13 -20.31 -6.49 -17.32
CA ARG A 13 -21.02 -5.71 -16.29
C ARG A 13 -20.04 -5.16 -15.24
N ARG A 14 -19.14 -5.99 -14.72
CA ARG A 14 -18.12 -5.57 -13.74
C ARG A 14 -17.20 -4.47 -14.30
N ARG A 15 -16.80 -4.59 -15.57
CA ARG A 15 -16.03 -3.55 -16.26
C ARG A 15 -16.81 -2.24 -16.35
N ASN A 16 -18.09 -2.29 -16.72
CA ASN A 16 -18.92 -1.09 -16.83
C ASN A 16 -19.19 -0.43 -15.47
N LEU A 17 -19.43 -1.21 -14.41
CA LEU A 17 -19.52 -0.70 -13.04
C LEU A 17 -18.25 0.04 -12.63
N SER A 18 -17.08 -0.56 -12.91
CA SER A 18 -15.79 0.06 -12.63
C SER A 18 -15.57 1.35 -13.43
N LEU A 19 -15.95 1.39 -14.71
CA LEU A 19 -15.87 2.61 -15.52
C LEU A 19 -16.73 3.74 -14.95
N VAL A 20 -17.97 3.44 -14.55
CA VAL A 20 -18.88 4.42 -13.93
C VAL A 20 -18.31 4.93 -12.60
N LEU A 21 -17.85 4.03 -11.73
CA LEU A 21 -17.29 4.40 -10.43
C LEU A 21 -16.05 5.28 -10.56
N HIS A 22 -15.11 4.93 -11.45
CA HIS A 22 -13.91 5.74 -11.68
C HIS A 22 -14.25 7.11 -12.28
N ALA A 23 -15.25 7.21 -13.17
CA ALA A 23 -15.66 8.50 -13.72
C ALA A 23 -16.22 9.43 -12.64
N VAL A 24 -16.99 8.90 -11.67
CA VAL A 24 -17.47 9.67 -10.52
C VAL A 24 -16.35 9.99 -9.54
N ALA A 25 -15.41 9.06 -9.30
CA ALA A 25 -14.26 9.29 -8.43
C ALA A 25 -13.35 10.41 -8.95
N ALA A 26 -13.08 10.45 -10.26
CA ALA A 26 -12.16 11.40 -10.87
C ALA A 26 -12.75 12.80 -11.10
N HIS A 27 -14.07 12.90 -11.29
CA HIS A 27 -14.71 14.14 -11.75
C HIS A 27 -15.99 14.51 -10.99
N GLY A 28 -16.31 13.78 -9.91
CA GLY A 28 -17.47 14.06 -9.07
C GLY A 28 -17.40 15.45 -8.42
N PRO A 29 -18.56 16.04 -8.07
CA PRO A 29 -19.91 15.49 -8.25
C PRO A 29 -20.41 15.54 -9.71
N LEU A 30 -21.09 14.48 -10.18
CA LEU A 30 -21.58 14.36 -11.58
C LEU A 30 -23.05 13.97 -11.67
N SER A 31 -23.79 14.49 -12.66
CA SER A 31 -25.12 13.93 -12.98
C SER A 31 -25.00 12.57 -13.70
N ARG A 32 -26.02 11.71 -13.61
CA ARG A 32 -26.10 10.46 -14.41
C ARG A 32 -25.89 10.71 -15.91
N ALA A 33 -26.40 11.83 -16.43
CA ALA A 33 -26.24 12.20 -17.83
C ALA A 33 -24.78 12.55 -18.17
N SER A 34 -24.09 13.28 -17.28
CA SER A 34 -22.67 13.61 -17.44
C SER A 34 -21.80 12.36 -17.40
N VAL A 35 -22.13 11.40 -16.52
CA VAL A 35 -21.46 10.09 -16.47
C VAL A 35 -21.64 9.35 -17.81
N ALA A 36 -22.87 9.24 -18.32
CA ALA A 36 -23.16 8.55 -19.59
C ALA A 36 -22.35 9.10 -20.77
N THR A 37 -22.29 10.42 -20.91
CA THR A 37 -21.46 11.08 -21.95
C THR A 37 -19.98 10.73 -21.78
N ARG A 38 -19.47 10.73 -20.54
CA ARG A 38 -18.04 10.51 -20.27
C ARG A 38 -17.59 9.07 -20.47
N VAL A 39 -18.41 8.09 -20.09
CA VAL A 39 -18.06 6.66 -20.22
C VAL A 39 -18.51 6.05 -21.55
N GLY A 40 -19.20 6.81 -22.41
CA GLY A 40 -19.66 6.34 -23.72
C GLY A 40 -20.76 5.28 -23.66
N LEU A 41 -21.57 5.27 -22.60
CA LEU A 41 -22.68 4.32 -22.40
C LEU A 41 -24.04 5.02 -22.55
N THR A 42 -25.10 4.25 -22.83
CA THR A 42 -26.46 4.80 -22.91
C THR A 42 -26.93 5.27 -21.53
N ARG A 43 -27.81 6.30 -21.50
CA ARG A 43 -28.40 6.80 -20.25
C ARG A 43 -29.11 5.71 -19.45
N ALA A 44 -29.82 4.81 -20.14
CA ALA A 44 -30.51 3.69 -19.51
C ALA A 44 -29.52 2.72 -18.83
N ALA A 45 -28.43 2.37 -19.52
CA ALA A 45 -27.38 1.50 -18.95
C ALA A 45 -26.71 2.16 -17.74
N VAL A 46 -26.35 3.44 -17.83
CA VAL A 46 -25.75 4.17 -16.70
C VAL A 46 -26.70 4.25 -15.51
N SER A 47 -28.00 4.51 -15.72
CA SER A 47 -28.96 4.50 -14.61
C SER A 47 -28.97 3.17 -13.87
N THR A 48 -29.03 2.04 -14.58
CA THR A 48 -29.00 0.71 -13.96
C THR A 48 -27.70 0.45 -13.19
N LEU A 49 -26.56 0.87 -13.73
CA LEU A 49 -25.25 0.70 -13.06
C LEU A 49 -25.12 1.60 -11.83
N VAL A 50 -25.59 2.85 -11.92
CA VAL A 50 -25.61 3.79 -10.79
C VAL A 50 -26.53 3.29 -9.68
N ASP A 51 -27.72 2.78 -10.01
CA ASP A 51 -28.65 2.23 -9.03
C ASP A 51 -28.02 1.04 -8.27
N GLU A 52 -27.22 0.22 -8.95
CA GLU A 52 -26.46 -0.86 -8.32
C GLU A 52 -25.34 -0.33 -7.41
N LEU A 53 -24.53 0.62 -7.89
CA LEU A 53 -23.47 1.23 -7.09
C LEU A 53 -24.02 1.96 -5.85
N ILE A 54 -25.20 2.59 -5.94
CA ILE A 54 -25.88 3.21 -4.79
C ILE A 54 -26.39 2.14 -3.83
N ARG A 55 -27.02 1.07 -4.34
CA ARG A 55 -27.51 -0.05 -3.52
C ARG A 55 -26.38 -0.70 -2.72
N ASP A 56 -25.22 -0.86 -3.35
CA ASP A 56 -24.02 -1.42 -2.71
C ASP A 56 -23.28 -0.38 -1.84
N GLY A 57 -23.77 0.87 -1.81
CA GLY A 57 -23.23 1.95 -1.00
C GLY A 57 -21.86 2.44 -1.44
N LEU A 58 -21.51 2.29 -2.72
CA LEU A 58 -20.31 2.85 -3.34
C LEU A 58 -20.51 4.30 -3.78
N LEU A 59 -21.74 4.64 -4.19
CA LEU A 59 -22.16 5.98 -4.57
C LEU A 59 -23.31 6.49 -3.71
N VAL A 60 -23.45 7.80 -3.64
CA VAL A 60 -24.63 8.49 -3.09
C VAL A 60 -25.13 9.53 -4.08
N GLU A 61 -26.44 9.78 -4.06
CA GLU A 61 -27.04 10.92 -4.74
C GLU A 61 -27.17 12.09 -3.76
N LEU A 62 -26.47 13.17 -4.07
CA LEU A 62 -26.70 14.47 -3.46
C LEU A 62 -28.00 15.05 -4.05
N GLY A 63 -28.67 15.89 -3.27
CA GLY A 63 -29.83 16.66 -3.73
C GLY A 63 -29.58 17.44 -5.02
N PRO A 64 -30.62 18.06 -5.62
CA PRO A 64 -30.48 18.73 -6.90
C PRO A 64 -29.30 19.72 -6.91
N SER A 65 -28.42 19.57 -7.89
CA SER A 65 -27.30 20.48 -8.13
C SER A 65 -27.82 21.91 -8.40
N ARG A 66 -27.04 22.94 -8.04
CA ARG A 66 -27.44 24.36 -8.06
C ARG A 66 -28.29 24.76 -9.28
N PRO A 67 -29.33 25.60 -9.11
CA PRO A 67 -30.18 26.05 -10.21
C PRO A 67 -29.37 26.92 -11.18
N GLY A 68 -29.34 26.57 -12.46
CA GLY A 68 -28.61 27.35 -13.47
C GLY A 68 -28.63 26.83 -14.91
N THR A 69 -29.20 25.65 -15.19
CA THR A 69 -29.38 25.16 -16.57
C THR A 69 -30.83 24.73 -16.80
N VAL A 70 -31.35 25.00 -18.00
CA VAL A 70 -32.72 24.66 -18.41
C VAL A 70 -32.87 23.13 -18.45
N GLY A 71 -33.70 22.58 -17.57
CA GLY A 71 -33.95 21.15 -17.40
C GLY A 71 -34.09 20.77 -15.91
N ARG A 72 -34.72 19.62 -15.61
CA ARG A 72 -34.80 19.11 -14.22
C ARG A 72 -33.36 18.87 -13.72
N PRO A 73 -32.88 19.56 -12.67
CA PRO A 73 -31.52 19.36 -12.18
C PRO A 73 -31.35 17.90 -11.77
N GLY A 74 -30.44 17.18 -12.44
CA GLY A 74 -30.10 15.82 -12.02
C GLY A 74 -29.47 15.86 -10.63
N SER A 75 -29.79 14.87 -9.80
CA SER A 75 -29.06 14.60 -8.56
C SER A 75 -27.58 14.40 -8.88
N ALA A 76 -26.71 15.02 -8.07
CA ALA A 76 -25.27 14.91 -8.27
C ALA A 76 -24.75 13.66 -7.57
N LEU A 77 -24.07 12.79 -8.31
CA LEU A 77 -23.46 11.57 -7.81
C LEU A 77 -22.09 11.89 -7.20
N GLN A 78 -21.82 11.30 -6.04
CA GLN A 78 -20.53 11.33 -5.35
C GLN A 78 -20.20 9.93 -4.81
N LEU A 79 -18.92 9.65 -4.57
CA LEU A 79 -18.50 8.51 -3.76
C LEU A 79 -19.14 8.55 -2.37
N ASN A 80 -19.53 7.38 -1.85
CA ASN A 80 -20.04 7.30 -0.50
C ASN A 80 -18.88 7.38 0.52
N GLU A 81 -18.84 8.47 1.30
CA GLU A 81 -17.86 8.67 2.39
C GLU A 81 -18.11 7.79 3.63
N ARG A 82 -19.25 7.08 3.66
CA ARG A 82 -19.67 6.14 4.71
C ARG A 82 -19.96 4.75 4.13
N GLY A 83 -19.19 4.38 3.11
CA GLY A 83 -19.33 3.15 2.34
C GLY A 83 -18.28 2.09 2.69
N PRO A 84 -17.97 1.19 1.75
CA PRO A 84 -16.84 0.29 1.85
C PRO A 84 -15.51 1.04 2.09
N ALA A 85 -14.63 0.44 2.90
CA ALA A 85 -13.29 0.94 3.17
C ALA A 85 -12.27 -0.20 3.11
N GLY A 86 -11.05 0.09 2.68
CA GLY A 86 -9.92 -0.85 2.75
C GLY A 86 -9.19 -0.71 4.08
N ILE A 87 -8.71 -1.82 4.63
CA ILE A 87 -7.74 -1.82 5.73
C ILE A 87 -6.36 -2.11 5.16
N GLY A 88 -5.41 -1.20 5.37
CA GLY A 88 -3.99 -1.42 5.11
C GLY A 88 -3.28 -1.73 6.42
N ALA A 89 -2.37 -2.69 6.38
CA ALA A 89 -1.53 -3.07 7.52
C ALA A 89 -0.10 -3.26 7.05
N GLU A 90 0.86 -2.97 7.91
CA GLU A 90 2.28 -3.03 7.61
C GLU A 90 3.03 -3.70 8.75
N ILE A 91 3.88 -4.66 8.39
CA ILE A 91 4.82 -5.30 9.29
C ILE A 91 6.20 -4.69 9.05
N GLY A 92 6.52 -3.61 9.75
CA GLY A 92 7.86 -3.04 9.73
C GLY A 92 8.83 -3.82 10.61
N VAL A 93 10.13 -3.56 10.41
CA VAL A 93 11.20 -4.16 11.24
C VAL A 93 11.20 -3.59 12.65
N ASP A 94 10.76 -2.35 12.82
CA ASP A 94 10.73 -1.61 14.10
C ASP A 94 9.36 -1.01 14.44
N HIS A 95 8.33 -1.38 13.68
CA HIS A 95 6.97 -0.92 13.90
C HIS A 95 5.93 -1.86 13.32
N LEU A 96 4.69 -1.66 13.75
CA LEU A 96 3.49 -2.13 13.05
C LEU A 96 2.58 -0.93 12.82
N ALA A 97 2.05 -0.80 11.61
CA ALA A 97 1.10 0.26 11.27
C ALA A 97 -0.17 -0.32 10.67
N VAL A 98 -1.32 0.28 10.97
CA VAL A 98 -2.61 -0.09 10.38
C VAL A 98 -3.40 1.18 10.10
N CYS A 99 -4.04 1.26 8.94
CA CYS A 99 -4.98 2.32 8.62
C CYS A 99 -6.25 1.81 7.94
N ALA A 100 -7.34 2.57 8.09
CA ALA A 100 -8.56 2.42 7.31
C ALA A 100 -8.64 3.55 6.28
N VAL A 101 -8.90 3.20 5.02
CA VAL A 101 -8.95 4.13 3.90
C VAL A 101 -10.30 4.03 3.21
N ASP A 102 -11.02 5.15 3.08
CA ASP A 102 -12.31 5.19 2.37
C ASP A 102 -12.14 5.16 0.83
N LEU A 103 -13.26 5.11 0.10
CA LEU A 103 -13.26 5.10 -1.37
C LEU A 103 -12.63 6.35 -2.00
N GLY A 104 -12.63 7.48 -1.29
CA GLY A 104 -11.99 8.71 -1.72
C GLY A 104 -10.48 8.72 -1.42
N GLY A 105 -9.96 7.65 -0.81
CA GLY A 105 -8.57 7.54 -0.41
C GLY A 105 -8.25 8.28 0.89
N ARG A 106 -9.24 8.78 1.63
CA ARG A 106 -8.93 9.47 2.90
C ARG A 106 -8.63 8.44 3.96
N VAL A 107 -7.56 8.66 4.73
CA VAL A 107 -7.30 7.90 5.95
C VAL A 107 -8.32 8.33 6.99
N ARG A 108 -9.05 7.36 7.55
CA ARG A 108 -10.18 7.58 8.47
C ARG A 108 -9.86 7.14 9.89
N ALA A 109 -9.06 6.09 10.01
CA ALA A 109 -8.49 5.65 11.27
C ALA A 109 -7.06 5.18 11.01
N ARG A 110 -6.15 5.42 11.95
CA ARG A 110 -4.77 4.96 11.88
C ARG A 110 -4.26 4.67 13.28
N THR A 111 -3.51 3.59 13.40
CA THR A 111 -2.68 3.32 14.57
C THR A 111 -1.30 2.89 14.11
N GLU A 112 -0.29 3.24 14.90
CA GLU A 112 1.10 2.85 14.68
C GLU A 112 1.73 2.59 16.03
N VAL A 113 2.48 1.51 16.14
CA VAL A 113 3.21 1.15 17.35
C VAL A 113 4.66 0.87 17.01
N THR A 114 5.57 1.45 17.78
CA THR A 114 6.99 1.15 17.72
C THR A 114 7.25 -0.18 18.41
N GLU A 115 7.67 -1.20 17.66
CA GLU A 115 7.97 -2.54 18.14
C GLU A 115 9.12 -3.14 17.35
N ALA A 116 10.19 -3.58 18.03
CA ALA A 116 11.29 -4.27 17.37
C ALA A 116 10.84 -5.68 16.93
N ASN A 117 10.62 -5.87 15.62
CA ASN A 117 10.17 -7.12 15.01
C ASN A 117 11.30 -7.97 14.40
N ARG A 118 12.50 -7.39 14.28
CA ARG A 118 13.71 -8.12 13.86
C ARG A 118 13.89 -9.40 14.70
N ASP A 119 14.07 -10.52 14.01
CA ASP A 119 14.29 -11.86 14.57
C ASP A 119 13.21 -12.35 15.55
N ARG A 120 12.07 -11.64 15.65
CA ARG A 120 10.93 -12.11 16.44
C ARG A 120 10.23 -13.23 15.69
N ALA A 121 9.80 -14.24 16.45
CA ALA A 121 8.95 -15.30 15.93
C ALA A 121 7.68 -14.71 15.28
N PRO A 122 7.21 -15.24 14.13
CA PRO A 122 6.06 -14.68 13.42
C PRO A 122 4.77 -14.64 14.23
N GLY A 123 4.50 -15.68 15.03
CA GLY A 123 3.22 -15.81 15.77
C GLY A 123 2.86 -14.58 16.62
N PRO A 124 3.73 -14.14 17.56
CA PRO A 124 3.50 -12.93 18.34
C PRO A 124 3.30 -11.66 17.50
N VAL A 125 4.07 -11.48 16.41
CA VAL A 125 3.95 -10.31 15.53
C VAL A 125 2.60 -10.30 14.82
N LEU A 126 2.16 -11.45 14.28
CA LEU A 126 0.86 -11.58 13.60
C LEU A 126 -0.32 -11.42 14.56
N ALA A 127 -0.20 -11.94 15.80
CA ALA A 127 -1.21 -11.74 16.82
C ALA A 127 -1.37 -10.25 17.16
N ARG A 128 -0.25 -9.55 17.33
CA ARG A 128 -0.22 -8.12 17.60
C ARG A 128 -0.80 -7.31 16.43
N LEU A 129 -0.41 -7.63 15.20
CA LEU A 129 -0.98 -7.00 14.01
C LEU A 129 -2.50 -7.17 13.95
N ALA A 130 -3.01 -8.38 14.23
CA ALA A 130 -4.44 -8.66 14.23
C ALA A 130 -5.20 -7.86 15.30
N GLU A 131 -4.60 -7.60 16.46
CA GLU A 131 -5.18 -6.69 17.47
C GLU A 131 -5.33 -5.27 16.93
N LEU A 132 -4.28 -4.73 16.32
CA LEU A 132 -4.29 -3.39 15.73
C LEU A 132 -5.31 -3.29 14.58
N VAL A 133 -5.41 -4.34 13.75
CA VAL A 133 -6.44 -4.43 12.70
C VAL A 133 -7.85 -4.42 13.29
N ARG A 134 -8.12 -5.18 14.35
CA ARG A 134 -9.43 -5.14 15.02
C ARG A 134 -9.75 -3.76 15.57
N GLN A 135 -8.77 -3.09 16.18
CA GLN A 135 -8.94 -1.74 16.70
C GLN A 135 -9.33 -0.76 15.60
N VAL A 136 -8.56 -0.70 14.51
CA VAL A 136 -8.79 0.21 13.39
C VAL A 136 -10.10 -0.13 12.66
N ALA A 137 -10.41 -1.42 12.47
CA ALA A 137 -11.67 -1.84 11.86
C ALA A 137 -12.88 -1.43 12.71
N ALA A 138 -12.80 -1.58 14.04
CA ALA A 138 -13.87 -1.15 14.93
C ALA A 138 -14.06 0.37 14.93
N GLU A 139 -12.98 1.15 14.85
CA GLU A 139 -13.05 2.60 14.67
C GLU A 139 -13.69 3.00 13.35
N ALA A 140 -13.26 2.39 12.24
CA ALA A 140 -13.87 2.62 10.93
C ALA A 140 -15.38 2.33 10.94
N VAL A 141 -15.81 1.24 11.58
CA VAL A 141 -17.24 0.90 11.74
C VAL A 141 -17.99 1.96 12.56
N ARG A 142 -17.40 2.49 13.64
CA ARG A 142 -18.00 3.58 14.42
C ARG A 142 -18.19 4.85 13.58
N GLU A 143 -17.33 5.10 12.60
CA GLU A 143 -17.47 6.21 11.64
C GLU A 143 -18.45 5.92 10.50
N GLY A 144 -19.10 4.76 10.50
CA GLY A 144 -20.05 4.33 9.48
C GLY A 144 -19.41 3.72 8.23
N LEU A 145 -18.13 3.34 8.26
CA LEU A 145 -17.47 2.63 7.18
C LEU A 145 -17.67 1.12 7.29
N ARG A 146 -17.50 0.42 6.17
CA ARG A 146 -17.57 -1.05 6.11
C ARG A 146 -16.24 -1.62 5.61
N PRO A 147 -15.37 -2.13 6.50
CA PRO A 147 -14.15 -2.82 6.09
C PRO A 147 -14.44 -3.93 5.06
N ALA A 148 -13.85 -3.82 3.89
CA ALA A 148 -14.12 -4.68 2.73
C ALA A 148 -12.97 -5.63 2.38
N GLY A 149 -11.79 -5.43 3.01
CA GLY A 149 -10.61 -6.23 2.80
C GLY A 149 -9.42 -5.73 3.61
N LEU A 150 -8.40 -6.56 3.70
CA LEU A 150 -7.13 -6.31 4.37
C LEU A 150 -5.98 -6.51 3.37
N ALA A 151 -5.12 -5.51 3.22
CA ALA A 151 -3.84 -5.63 2.55
C ALA A 151 -2.71 -5.55 3.58
N VAL A 152 -1.77 -6.49 3.53
CA VAL A 152 -0.61 -6.54 4.45
C VAL A 152 0.68 -6.35 3.66
N ALA A 153 1.43 -5.30 4.01
CA ALA A 153 2.79 -5.03 3.56
C ALA A 153 3.80 -5.81 4.41
N VAL A 154 4.76 -6.46 3.77
CA VAL A 154 5.88 -7.16 4.44
C VAL A 154 7.21 -6.81 3.76
N PRO A 155 8.29 -6.50 4.51
CA PRO A 155 9.63 -6.22 4.00
C PRO A 155 10.34 -7.53 3.61
N GLY A 156 9.86 -8.16 2.56
CA GLY A 156 10.43 -9.40 2.03
C GLY A 156 9.80 -9.90 0.74
N LEU A 157 10.28 -11.07 0.32
CA LEU A 157 9.83 -11.82 -0.84
C LEU A 157 8.50 -12.49 -0.54
N VAL A 158 7.42 -12.00 -1.13
CA VAL A 158 6.09 -12.61 -1.04
C VAL A 158 5.80 -13.38 -2.33
N ALA A 159 5.52 -14.69 -2.21
CA ALA A 159 5.19 -15.49 -3.38
C ALA A 159 3.90 -14.99 -4.05
N ARG A 160 3.94 -14.89 -5.39
CA ARG A 160 2.86 -14.33 -6.21
C ARG A 160 1.48 -14.91 -5.87
N GLU A 161 0.49 -14.03 -5.67
CA GLU A 161 -0.91 -14.40 -5.41
C GLU A 161 -1.09 -15.33 -4.19
N SER A 162 -0.20 -15.22 -3.20
CA SER A 162 -0.22 -16.03 -1.98
C SER A 162 -0.02 -15.17 -0.72
N SER A 163 -0.08 -15.82 0.45
CA SER A 163 0.29 -15.24 1.75
C SER A 163 1.63 -15.79 2.28
N LEU A 164 2.39 -16.47 1.43
CA LEU A 164 3.69 -17.05 1.77
C LEU A 164 4.79 -15.98 1.64
N VAL A 165 5.34 -15.58 2.78
CA VAL A 165 6.59 -14.84 2.88
C VAL A 165 7.71 -15.85 2.72
N VAL A 166 8.26 -15.93 1.51
CA VAL A 166 9.35 -16.85 1.17
C VAL A 166 10.60 -16.50 1.99
N ARG A 167 10.92 -15.20 2.06
CA ARG A 167 12.05 -14.71 2.83
C ARG A 167 11.88 -13.24 3.18
N ALA A 168 12.10 -12.87 4.44
CA ALA A 168 12.18 -11.48 4.87
C ALA A 168 13.42 -11.31 5.75
N PRO A 169 14.60 -11.04 5.15
CA PRO A 169 15.88 -11.04 5.86
C PRO A 169 15.91 -10.08 7.06
N ASN A 170 15.31 -8.89 6.92
CA ASN A 170 15.29 -7.89 7.99
C ASN A 170 14.33 -8.25 9.15
N LEU A 171 13.44 -9.21 8.97
CA LEU A 171 12.59 -9.79 10.03
C LEU A 171 13.15 -11.12 10.57
N GLY A 172 14.12 -11.74 9.89
CA GLY A 172 14.58 -13.09 10.20
C GLY A 172 13.58 -14.19 9.83
N TRP A 173 12.63 -13.92 8.91
CA TRP A 173 11.60 -14.89 8.53
C TRP A 173 11.96 -15.66 7.26
N GLU A 174 11.66 -16.96 7.24
CA GLU A 174 11.85 -17.85 6.10
C GLU A 174 10.67 -18.83 6.00
N GLY A 175 10.05 -18.93 4.82
CA GLY A 175 8.97 -19.88 4.55
C GLY A 175 7.71 -19.70 5.42
N VAL A 176 7.35 -18.46 5.77
CA VAL A 176 6.24 -18.16 6.69
C VAL A 176 4.95 -17.87 5.91
N ASP A 177 3.95 -18.75 6.01
CA ASP A 177 2.60 -18.43 5.52
C ASP A 177 1.80 -17.69 6.60
N ILE A 178 1.64 -16.38 6.42
CA ILE A 178 0.94 -15.52 7.39
C ILE A 178 -0.59 -15.60 7.25
N GLY A 179 -1.07 -16.16 6.14
CA GLY A 179 -2.48 -16.16 5.78
C GLY A 179 -3.37 -16.94 6.74
N PRO A 180 -3.04 -18.20 7.10
CA PRO A 180 -3.84 -18.98 8.06
C PRO A 180 -4.04 -18.26 9.39
N ALA A 181 -2.97 -17.71 9.97
CA ALA A 181 -3.02 -17.00 11.24
C ALA A 181 -3.90 -15.74 11.16
N LEU A 182 -3.71 -14.91 10.14
CA LEU A 182 -4.49 -13.68 9.97
C LEU A 182 -5.96 -13.97 9.63
N ARG A 183 -6.26 -14.94 8.76
CA ARG A 183 -7.65 -15.32 8.43
C ARG A 183 -8.39 -15.90 9.64
N ALA A 184 -7.71 -16.65 10.50
CA ALA A 184 -8.30 -17.15 11.74
C ALA A 184 -8.58 -16.01 12.73
N ALA A 185 -7.66 -15.05 12.86
CA ALA A 185 -7.81 -13.92 13.78
C ALA A 185 -8.75 -12.81 13.27
N LEU A 186 -9.00 -12.75 11.96
CA LEU A 186 -9.75 -11.70 11.27
C LEU A 186 -10.73 -12.31 10.24
N PRO A 187 -11.71 -13.11 10.69
CA PRO A 187 -12.64 -13.77 9.78
C PRO A 187 -13.48 -12.76 9.00
N GLY A 188 -13.71 -13.05 7.72
CA GLY A 188 -14.57 -12.24 6.86
C GLY A 188 -13.89 -11.06 6.16
N LEU A 189 -12.60 -10.80 6.41
CA LEU A 189 -11.80 -9.84 5.64
C LEU A 189 -10.98 -10.57 4.57
N PRO A 190 -11.27 -10.37 3.27
CA PRO A 190 -10.39 -10.83 2.19
C PRO A 190 -8.97 -10.31 2.40
N LEU A 191 -8.00 -11.22 2.44
CA LEU A 191 -6.59 -10.92 2.70
C LEU A 191 -5.79 -10.89 1.40
N THR A 192 -5.04 -9.81 1.20
CA THR A 192 -3.94 -9.72 0.23
C THR A 192 -2.65 -9.44 0.97
N VAL A 193 -1.56 -10.08 0.55
CA VAL A 193 -0.22 -9.85 1.10
C VAL A 193 0.70 -9.49 -0.05
N ASP A 194 1.59 -8.53 0.18
CA ASP A 194 2.56 -8.10 -0.83
C ASP A 194 3.80 -7.50 -0.16
N ASN A 195 4.85 -7.34 -0.95
CA ASN A 195 6.05 -6.64 -0.54
C ASN A 195 5.76 -5.16 -0.25
N GLU A 196 6.43 -4.57 0.74
CA GLU A 196 6.23 -3.16 1.11
C GLU A 196 6.48 -2.20 -0.06
N ALA A 197 7.54 -2.38 -0.86
CA ALA A 197 7.94 -1.44 -1.90
C ALA A 197 6.95 -1.51 -3.06
N ASN A 198 6.40 -2.70 -3.31
CA ASN A 198 5.29 -2.88 -4.24
C ASN A 198 4.06 -2.07 -3.80
N LEU A 199 3.68 -2.12 -2.52
CA LEU A 199 2.53 -1.37 -2.02
C LEU A 199 2.81 0.14 -1.92
N GLY A 200 4.04 0.53 -1.58
CA GLY A 200 4.52 1.90 -1.64
C GLY A 200 4.44 2.48 -3.06
N ALA A 201 4.88 1.73 -4.06
CA ALA A 201 4.75 2.13 -5.47
C ALA A 201 3.28 2.27 -5.91
N LEU A 202 2.39 1.39 -5.44
CA LEU A 202 0.95 1.53 -5.71
C LEU A 202 0.35 2.76 -5.01
N ALA A 203 0.80 3.06 -3.79
CA ALA A 203 0.41 4.28 -3.10
C ALA A 203 0.84 5.52 -3.88
N GLU A 204 2.08 5.57 -4.37
CA GLU A 204 2.56 6.66 -5.23
C GLU A 204 1.80 6.75 -6.55
N LEU A 205 1.56 5.63 -7.23
CA LEU A 205 0.83 5.59 -8.50
C LEU A 205 -0.60 6.14 -8.34
N TRP A 206 -1.27 5.81 -7.24
CA TRP A 206 -2.66 6.20 -7.02
C TRP A 206 -2.79 7.56 -6.33
N ARG A 207 -1.83 7.95 -5.49
CA ARG A 207 -1.96 9.03 -4.51
C ARG A 207 -0.74 9.95 -4.37
N GLY A 208 0.32 9.75 -5.14
CA GLY A 208 1.56 10.56 -5.10
C GLY A 208 1.40 12.02 -5.55
N GLY A 209 0.17 12.49 -5.81
CA GLY A 209 -0.10 13.88 -6.14
C GLY A 209 0.33 14.32 -7.54
N HIS A 210 0.77 13.39 -8.39
CA HIS A 210 1.15 13.66 -9.77
C HIS A 210 -0.08 13.75 -10.68
N ASP A 211 -0.19 14.82 -11.47
CA ASP A 211 -1.24 14.99 -12.49
C ASP A 211 -0.62 15.41 -13.85
N PRO A 212 -0.66 14.55 -14.88
CA PRO A 212 -1.15 13.17 -14.85
C PRO A 212 -0.24 12.24 -14.03
N ALA A 213 -0.79 11.15 -13.48
CA ALA A 213 -0.01 10.15 -12.78
C ALA A 213 1.07 9.53 -13.70
N PRO A 214 2.32 9.34 -13.21
CA PRO A 214 3.39 8.76 -14.00
C PRO A 214 3.03 7.32 -14.38
N ARG A 215 3.21 6.98 -15.65
CA ARG A 215 2.95 5.63 -16.16
C ARG A 215 4.15 4.70 -15.98
N ASP A 216 5.35 5.26 -15.94
CA ASP A 216 6.60 4.52 -15.85
C ASP A 216 7.50 5.16 -14.80
N PHE A 217 7.84 4.41 -13.75
CA PHE A 217 8.74 4.88 -12.69
C PHE A 217 9.31 3.72 -11.88
N VAL A 218 10.36 4.00 -11.12
CA VAL A 218 10.89 3.12 -10.08
C VAL A 218 10.66 3.79 -8.74
N HIS A 219 9.94 3.11 -7.85
CA HIS A 219 9.86 3.47 -6.45
C HIS A 219 11.03 2.81 -5.73
N VAL A 220 11.79 3.59 -4.96
CA VAL A 220 12.89 3.08 -4.13
C VAL A 220 12.57 3.40 -2.68
N SER A 221 12.39 2.35 -1.88
CA SER A 221 12.23 2.42 -0.44
C SER A 221 13.62 2.25 0.18
N ALA A 222 14.11 3.27 0.90
CA ALA A 222 15.43 3.29 1.51
C ALA A 222 15.27 3.62 3.00
N GLU A 223 14.81 2.63 3.75
CA GLU A 223 14.67 2.69 5.20
C GLU A 223 15.77 1.83 5.84
N ILE A 224 15.40 0.86 6.69
CA ILE A 224 16.33 -0.10 7.29
C ILE A 224 17.06 -0.91 6.21
N GLY A 225 16.30 -1.35 5.20
CA GLY A 225 16.82 -1.99 4.00
C GLY A 225 16.57 -1.15 2.75
N ILE A 226 16.95 -1.71 1.59
CA ILE A 226 16.67 -1.09 0.29
C ILE A 226 15.73 -1.99 -0.52
N GLY A 227 14.48 -1.54 -0.66
CA GLY A 227 13.48 -2.14 -1.54
C GLY A 227 13.30 -1.30 -2.80
N ALA A 228 12.81 -1.92 -3.88
CA ALA A 228 12.32 -1.17 -5.01
C ALA A 228 11.14 -1.87 -5.68
N ALA A 229 10.37 -1.09 -6.42
CA ALA A 229 9.28 -1.56 -7.24
C ALA A 229 9.29 -0.83 -8.57
N VAL A 230 9.05 -1.57 -9.65
CA VAL A 230 9.04 -1.02 -11.00
C VAL A 230 7.61 -0.95 -11.47
N VAL A 231 7.16 0.25 -11.86
CA VAL A 231 5.86 0.47 -12.50
C VAL A 231 6.12 0.77 -13.97
N LEU A 232 5.45 0.01 -14.84
CA LEU A 232 5.48 0.18 -16.29
C LEU A 232 4.05 0.17 -16.83
N ASP A 233 3.72 1.10 -17.73
CA ASP A 233 2.38 1.27 -18.27
C ASP A 233 1.28 1.43 -17.20
N GLY A 234 1.60 2.02 -16.05
CA GLY A 234 0.71 2.17 -14.89
C GLY A 234 0.43 0.85 -14.18
N ARG A 235 1.31 -0.15 -14.33
CA ARG A 235 1.18 -1.47 -13.72
C ARG A 235 2.46 -1.88 -13.03
N LEU A 236 2.31 -2.45 -11.84
CA LEU A 236 3.42 -3.02 -11.10
C LEU A 236 4.01 -4.23 -11.84
N LEU A 237 5.32 -4.18 -12.11
CA LEU A 237 6.09 -5.31 -12.61
C LEU A 237 6.42 -6.23 -11.45
N ARG A 238 5.75 -7.38 -11.39
CA ARG A 238 5.91 -8.37 -10.30
C ARG A 238 6.95 -9.45 -10.59
N GLY A 239 7.35 -9.63 -11.85
CA GLY A 239 8.17 -10.76 -12.29
C GLY A 239 7.43 -12.11 -12.22
N THR A 240 8.13 -13.19 -12.57
CA THR A 240 7.56 -14.56 -12.65
C THR A 240 7.12 -15.08 -11.28
N HIS A 241 7.88 -14.80 -10.23
CA HIS A 241 7.65 -15.34 -8.88
C HIS A 241 7.08 -14.31 -7.88
N GLY A 242 6.97 -13.04 -8.26
CA GLY A 242 6.59 -11.96 -7.35
C GLY A 242 7.76 -11.12 -6.83
N PHE A 243 8.99 -11.40 -7.26
CA PHE A 243 10.24 -10.86 -6.69
C PHE A 243 10.95 -9.86 -7.62
N ALA A 244 10.23 -9.17 -8.50
CA ALA A 244 10.85 -8.10 -9.28
C ALA A 244 11.09 -6.88 -8.38
N GLY A 245 12.20 -6.17 -8.61
CA GLY A 245 12.51 -4.94 -7.87
C GLY A 245 13.43 -5.11 -6.66
N GLU A 246 14.11 -6.24 -6.50
CA GLU A 246 15.06 -6.51 -5.41
C GLU A 246 16.39 -5.72 -5.54
N LEU A 247 16.29 -4.39 -5.62
CA LEU A 247 17.40 -3.46 -5.88
C LEU A 247 18.47 -3.54 -4.78
N GLY A 248 18.06 -3.64 -3.50
CA GLY A 248 18.97 -3.77 -2.38
C GLY A 248 19.88 -4.99 -2.46
N HIS A 249 19.47 -6.03 -3.20
CA HIS A 249 20.20 -7.29 -3.32
C HIS A 249 20.98 -7.44 -4.63
N VAL A 250 21.02 -6.40 -5.47
CA VAL A 250 21.89 -6.35 -6.65
C VAL A 250 23.37 -6.29 -6.20
N PRO A 251 24.25 -7.20 -6.65
CA PRO A 251 25.68 -7.14 -6.32
C PRO A 251 26.36 -5.94 -7.00
N VAL A 252 26.74 -4.93 -6.22
CA VAL A 252 27.48 -3.74 -6.68
C VAL A 252 28.98 -3.83 -6.44
N ARG A 253 29.39 -4.75 -5.56
CA ARG A 253 30.78 -5.09 -5.25
C ARG A 253 30.87 -6.60 -4.98
N PRO A 254 30.98 -7.46 -5.99
CA PRO A 254 30.88 -8.92 -5.80
C PRO A 254 31.81 -9.52 -4.72
N GLU A 255 32.98 -8.90 -4.50
CA GLU A 255 33.93 -9.31 -3.45
C GLU A 255 33.64 -8.73 -2.05
N GLY A 256 32.57 -7.95 -1.94
CA GLY A 256 32.13 -7.24 -0.74
C GLY A 256 31.64 -8.13 0.41
N PRO A 257 31.10 -7.53 1.49
CA PRO A 257 30.65 -8.28 2.66
C PRO A 257 29.50 -9.24 2.32
N ALA A 258 29.29 -10.24 3.16
CA ALA A 258 28.14 -11.13 3.07
C ALA A 258 26.84 -10.36 3.30
N CYS A 259 25.78 -10.73 2.59
CA CYS A 259 24.45 -10.16 2.76
C CYS A 259 23.50 -11.21 3.37
N ALA A 260 22.55 -10.77 4.19
CA ALA A 260 21.53 -11.63 4.80
C ALA A 260 20.65 -12.36 3.76
N CYS A 261 20.62 -11.91 2.50
CA CYS A 261 19.98 -12.62 1.39
C CYS A 261 20.77 -13.88 0.92
N GLY A 262 21.96 -14.13 1.48
CA GLY A 262 22.85 -15.24 1.09
C GLY A 262 23.85 -14.90 -0.03
N GLY A 263 23.71 -13.72 -0.65
CA GLY A 263 24.66 -13.17 -1.60
C GLY A 263 25.85 -12.47 -0.93
N ARG A 264 26.68 -11.82 -1.75
CA ARG A 264 27.78 -10.94 -1.30
C ARG A 264 27.76 -9.64 -2.09
N GLY A 265 28.14 -8.55 -1.43
CA GLY A 265 28.36 -7.29 -2.13
C GLY A 265 27.09 -6.58 -2.62
N CYS A 266 25.94 -6.93 -2.05
CA CYS A 266 24.66 -6.34 -2.36
C CYS A 266 24.64 -4.83 -2.05
N LEU A 267 23.88 -4.04 -2.83
CA LEU A 267 23.74 -2.59 -2.65
C LEU A 267 23.40 -2.20 -1.20
N GLU A 268 22.50 -2.93 -0.55
CA GLU A 268 22.08 -2.69 0.82
C GLU A 268 23.25 -2.74 1.82
N GLN A 269 24.30 -3.53 1.54
CA GLN A 269 25.49 -3.58 2.40
C GLN A 269 26.34 -2.31 2.39
N TYR A 270 26.02 -1.39 1.47
CA TYR A 270 26.72 -0.11 1.29
C TYR A 270 25.82 1.09 1.52
N ALA A 271 24.52 0.98 1.19
CA ALA A 271 23.59 2.09 1.22
C ALA A 271 22.37 1.86 2.15
N GLY A 272 22.24 0.69 2.78
CA GLY A 272 21.21 0.47 3.80
C GLY A 272 21.53 1.23 5.09
N GLU A 273 20.52 1.44 5.94
CA GLU A 273 20.64 2.24 7.16
C GLU A 273 21.85 1.85 8.03
N GLU A 274 22.02 0.55 8.30
CA GLU A 274 23.13 0.08 9.13
C GLU A 274 24.50 0.34 8.47
N ALA A 275 24.58 0.28 7.14
CA ALA A 275 25.82 0.57 6.42
C ALA A 275 26.19 2.05 6.55
N VAL A 276 25.21 2.94 6.39
CA VAL A 276 25.39 4.40 6.56
C VAL A 276 25.73 4.76 8.00
N LEU A 277 25.08 4.14 8.99
CA LEU A 277 25.39 4.32 10.41
C LEU A 277 26.85 3.92 10.71
N ARG A 278 27.28 2.72 10.26
CA ARG A 278 28.67 2.26 10.43
C ARG A 278 29.66 3.21 9.75
N ALA A 279 29.39 3.64 8.52
CA ALA A 279 30.24 4.57 7.79
C ALA A 279 30.34 5.95 8.47
N SER A 280 29.27 6.37 9.17
CA SER A 280 29.23 7.59 9.98
C SER A 280 29.98 7.45 11.32
N GLY A 281 30.45 6.24 11.67
CA GLY A 281 31.09 5.94 12.95
C GLY A 281 30.09 5.72 14.11
N LEU A 282 28.83 5.44 13.79
CA LEU A 282 27.77 5.16 14.77
C LEU A 282 27.53 3.66 14.86
N SER A 283 27.31 3.13 16.07
CA SER A 283 26.87 1.75 16.24
C SER A 283 25.40 1.63 15.82
N PRO A 284 25.06 0.75 14.87
CA PRO A 284 23.68 0.48 14.51
C PRO A 284 22.84 0.00 15.70
N GLU A 285 23.41 -0.84 16.57
CA GLU A 285 22.70 -1.37 17.74
C GLU A 285 22.35 -0.26 18.74
N GLN A 286 23.31 0.62 19.03
CA GLN A 286 23.10 1.76 19.92
C GLN A 286 22.11 2.77 19.33
N ALA A 287 22.22 3.05 18.03
CA ALA A 287 21.30 3.95 17.33
C ALA A 287 19.86 3.39 17.33
N ALA A 288 19.68 2.09 17.09
CA ALA A 288 18.37 1.44 17.14
C ALA A 288 17.75 1.48 18.55
N ALA A 289 18.56 1.36 19.60
CA ALA A 289 18.09 1.44 20.99
C ALA A 289 17.72 2.87 21.41
N GLN A 290 18.47 3.88 20.96
CA GLN A 290 18.28 5.29 21.34
C GLN A 290 17.24 6.01 20.49
N HIS A 291 17.12 5.62 19.21
CA HIS A 291 16.22 6.22 18.24
C HIS A 291 15.35 5.12 17.60
N PRO A 292 14.50 4.45 18.40
CA PRO A 292 13.66 3.37 17.92
C PRO A 292 12.53 3.90 17.02
N GLY A 293 11.94 2.99 16.26
CA GLY A 293 10.77 3.27 15.43
C GLY A 293 11.10 3.84 14.06
N PRO A 294 10.06 3.94 13.22
CA PRO A 294 10.23 4.18 11.79
C PRO A 294 10.84 5.56 11.56
N GLY A 295 11.92 5.57 10.77
CA GLY A 295 12.66 6.79 10.44
C GLY A 295 13.52 7.38 11.57
N GLY A 296 13.54 6.80 12.78
CA GLY A 296 14.26 7.37 13.93
C GLY A 296 15.77 7.55 13.69
N ARG A 297 16.43 6.56 13.07
CA ARG A 297 17.87 6.63 12.76
C ARG A 297 18.16 7.51 11.54
N ILE A 298 17.25 7.56 10.57
CA ILE A 298 17.34 8.50 9.45
C ILE A 298 17.24 9.94 9.96
N ALA A 299 16.34 10.23 10.90
CA ALA A 299 16.23 11.53 11.53
C ALA A 299 17.52 11.92 12.28
N LEU A 300 18.10 10.99 13.05
CA LEU A 300 19.40 11.18 13.71
C LEU A 300 20.51 11.55 12.71
N LEU A 301 20.61 10.81 11.59
CA LEU A 301 21.60 11.08 10.54
C LEU A 301 21.35 12.45 9.89
N ALA A 302 20.10 12.78 9.58
CA ALA A 302 19.73 14.07 9.00
C ALA A 302 20.06 15.25 9.93
N GLU A 303 19.76 15.13 11.22
CA GLU A 303 20.06 16.15 12.23
C GLU A 303 21.57 16.38 12.34
N ARG A 304 22.37 15.31 12.52
CA ARG A 304 23.83 15.44 12.59
C ARG A 304 24.44 16.00 11.31
N ALA A 305 23.90 15.61 10.15
CA ALA A 305 24.30 16.18 8.88
C ALA A 305 23.97 17.69 8.82
N ALA A 306 22.80 18.13 9.29
CA ALA A 306 22.45 19.54 9.34
C ALA A 306 23.41 20.33 10.26
N ASP A 307 23.76 19.76 11.40
CA ASP A 307 24.68 20.34 12.40
C ASP A 307 26.15 20.39 11.97
N GLY A 308 26.49 19.81 10.83
CA GLY A 308 27.85 19.89 10.28
C GLY A 308 28.76 18.73 10.65
N ASP A 309 28.22 17.61 11.14
CA ASP A 309 29.00 16.39 11.34
C ASP A 309 29.59 15.92 10.00
N ARG A 310 30.90 16.09 9.86
CA ARG A 310 31.64 15.79 8.63
C ARG A 310 31.66 14.30 8.32
N ARG A 311 31.60 13.41 9.32
CA ARG A 311 31.60 11.96 9.10
C ARG A 311 30.25 11.52 8.56
N VAL A 312 29.17 12.01 9.17
CA VAL A 312 27.81 11.74 8.70
C VAL A 312 27.60 12.29 7.29
N ARG A 313 27.99 13.55 7.01
CA ARG A 313 27.89 14.12 5.66
C ARG A 313 28.72 13.40 4.60
N HIS A 314 29.81 12.73 4.99
CA HIS A 314 30.62 11.95 4.06
C HIS A 314 30.03 10.55 3.82
N ALA A 315 29.30 10.01 4.79
CA ALA A 315 28.65 8.71 4.69
C ALA A 315 27.37 8.74 3.86
N LEU A 316 26.64 9.86 3.87
CA LEU A 316 25.49 10.15 3.01
C LEU A 316 25.93 10.50 1.58
#